data_AF-A0A7C3WT68-F1
#
_entry.id   AF-A0A7C3WT68-F1
#
_cell.length_a   1.000
_cell.length_b   1.000
_cell.length_c   1.000
_cell.angle_alpha   90.00
_cell.angle_beta   90.00
_cell.angle_gamma   90.00
#
_symmetry.space_group_name_H-M   'P 1'
#
loop_
_entity.id
_entity.type
_entity.pdbx_description
1 polymer ?
#
loop_
_entity_poly.entity_id
_entity_poly.type
_entity_poly.pdbx_seq_one_letter_code
_entity_poly.pdbx_strand_id
1 'polypeptide(L)'
;MDAWEVLYSIRMLLDDTRDWYFANVLWAIDRAQEKVVRRLYAEHNELALRPLYVMDQNILPGNVIREIDINTGIVNPVGRVMFPRFCEFYLVNPNNPNVALPNTNIIAKYVPPDKYFRLQFNFVFQPFDPFWNPLQIRAMPRMAYYTVVKSATNNPETSSLIYPFAPIAPNYRARFYYIRYPRNFATGFDNNGNLLNPIGLEIDSIYHPDVIGLAAEILNSQDVQEIQRGEIFNVYQGDAKLTLKDVLNTYLEDLKRR
;
A
#
# COMPACT_ATOMS: atom_id res chain seq x y z
N MET A 1 -2.81 21.88 9.44
CA MET A 1 -1.70 22.45 8.66
C MET A 1 -2.08 22.30 7.20
N ASP A 2 -2.01 23.38 6.44
CA ASP A 2 -2.28 23.38 4.99
C ASP A 2 -1.16 22.66 4.22
N ALA A 3 -1.45 22.16 3.02
CA ALA A 3 -0.47 21.46 2.19
C ALA A 3 0.75 22.35 1.88
N TRP A 4 0.54 23.65 1.68
CA TRP A 4 1.65 24.59 1.52
C TRP A 4 2.49 24.73 2.78
N GLU A 5 1.88 24.82 3.95
CA GLU A 5 2.60 24.89 5.22
C GLU A 5 3.49 23.65 5.45
N VAL A 6 2.99 22.47 5.08
CA VAL A 6 3.79 21.22 5.13
C VAL A 6 5.01 21.32 4.21
N LEU A 7 4.83 21.75 2.96
CA LEU A 7 5.94 21.92 2.02
C LEU A 7 6.96 22.95 2.48
N TYR A 8 6.51 24.10 2.95
CA TYR A 8 7.41 25.14 3.47
C TYR A 8 8.18 24.64 4.69
N SER A 9 7.52 23.93 5.60
CA SER A 9 8.16 23.35 6.78
C SER A 9 9.24 22.34 6.40
N ILE A 10 8.98 21.48 5.40
CA ILE A 10 9.98 20.55 4.88
C ILE A 10 11.15 21.32 4.26
N ARG A 11 10.87 22.33 3.42
CA ARG A 11 11.91 23.15 2.78
C ARG A 11 12.83 23.83 3.79
N MET A 12 12.29 24.34 4.88
CA MET A 12 13.08 24.94 5.96
C MET A 12 14.02 23.96 6.67
N LEU A 13 13.74 22.65 6.60
CA LEU A 13 14.56 21.59 7.20
C LEU A 13 15.56 20.98 6.20
N LEU A 14 15.53 21.39 4.93
CA LEU A 14 16.53 21.01 3.94
C LEU A 14 17.73 21.95 4.02
N ASP A 15 18.94 21.45 3.77
CA ASP A 15 20.12 22.31 3.72
C ASP A 15 20.04 23.30 2.53
N ASP A 16 20.42 24.56 2.78
CA ASP A 16 20.23 25.77 1.95
C ASP A 16 20.74 25.71 0.48
N THR A 17 21.39 24.63 0.04
CA THR A 17 21.96 24.50 -1.32
C THR A 17 21.06 23.75 -2.31
N ARG A 18 19.82 23.41 -1.94
CA ARG A 18 19.03 22.32 -2.55
C ARG A 18 17.73 22.72 -3.26
N ASP A 19 17.65 23.93 -3.83
CA ASP A 19 16.45 24.44 -4.54
C ASP A 19 15.95 23.56 -5.73
N TRP A 20 16.74 22.58 -6.18
CA TRP A 20 16.45 21.70 -7.32
C TRP A 20 15.69 20.39 -6.97
N TYR A 21 15.35 20.15 -5.70
CA TYR A 21 14.74 18.89 -5.23
C TYR A 21 13.20 18.78 -5.37
N PHE A 22 12.54 19.74 -6.01
CA PHE A 22 11.07 19.77 -6.11
C PHE A 22 10.45 18.54 -6.82
N ALA A 23 11.21 17.80 -7.63
CA ALA A 23 10.66 16.64 -8.34
C ALA A 23 10.26 15.47 -7.41
N ASN A 24 10.97 15.27 -6.29
CA ASN A 24 10.81 14.08 -5.44
C ASN A 24 10.14 14.36 -4.09
N VAL A 25 9.84 15.62 -3.78
CA VAL A 25 9.28 16.01 -2.47
C VAL A 25 7.94 15.31 -2.18
N LEU A 26 7.06 15.22 -3.17
CA LEU A 26 5.75 14.57 -3.02
C LEU A 26 5.92 13.08 -2.67
N TRP A 27 6.82 12.39 -3.38
CA TRP A 27 7.14 11.00 -3.08
C TRP A 27 7.71 10.83 -1.67
N ALA A 28 8.59 11.73 -1.23
CA ALA A 28 9.16 11.68 0.12
C ALA A 28 8.10 11.89 1.20
N ILE A 29 7.16 12.82 0.98
CA ILE A 29 6.01 13.04 1.87
C ILE A 29 5.13 11.79 1.93
N ASP A 30 4.78 11.22 0.77
CA ASP A 30 3.94 10.02 0.71
C ASP A 30 4.60 8.85 1.45
N ARG A 31 5.91 8.67 1.28
CA ARG A 31 6.68 7.65 2.00
C ARG A 31 6.78 7.91 3.50
N ALA A 32 6.98 9.15 3.91
CA ALA A 32 7.00 9.52 5.32
C ALA A 32 5.64 9.24 5.97
N GLN A 33 4.56 9.62 5.30
CA GLN A 33 3.19 9.36 5.75
C GLN A 33 2.94 7.84 5.89
N GLU A 34 3.34 7.03 4.90
CA GLU A 34 3.26 5.57 5.00
C GLU A 34 4.04 5.01 6.19
N LYS A 35 5.26 5.50 6.46
CA LYS A 35 6.09 5.06 7.59
C LYS A 35 5.42 5.37 8.93
N VAL A 36 4.86 6.59 9.07
CA VAL A 36 4.13 6.97 10.29
C VAL A 36 2.92 6.08 10.50
N VAL A 37 2.14 5.78 9.46
CA VAL A 37 1.00 4.85 9.57
C VAL A 37 1.45 3.44 10.00
N ARG A 38 2.57 2.93 9.46
CA ARG A 38 3.13 1.63 9.90
C ARG A 38 3.49 1.65 11.38
N ARG A 39 4.10 2.75 11.85
CA ARG A 39 4.46 2.93 13.26
C ARG A 39 3.21 2.95 14.14
N LEU A 40 2.21 3.77 13.81
CA LEU A 40 0.95 3.86 14.53
C LEU A 40 0.20 2.51 14.60
N TYR A 41 0.25 1.73 13.52
CA TYR A 41 -0.30 0.38 13.49
C TYR A 41 0.43 -0.56 14.45
N ALA A 42 1.76 -0.52 14.47
CA ALA A 42 2.58 -1.33 15.38
C ALA A 42 2.32 -0.95 16.86
N GLU A 43 2.06 0.32 17.13
CA GLU A 43 1.69 0.86 18.45
C GLU A 43 0.23 0.63 18.84
N HIS A 44 -0.59 0.08 17.93
CA HIS A 44 -2.03 -0.14 18.11
C HIS A 44 -2.81 1.15 18.43
N ASN A 45 -2.36 2.28 17.90
CA ASN A 45 -3.01 3.57 18.08
C ASN A 45 -4.20 3.73 17.11
N GLU A 46 -5.33 3.11 17.46
CA GLU A 46 -6.52 3.06 16.61
C GLU A 46 -7.21 4.42 16.43
N LEU A 47 -7.02 5.36 17.36
CA LEU A 47 -7.58 6.71 17.24
C LEU A 47 -6.92 7.47 16.07
N ALA A 48 -5.60 7.43 16.00
CA ALA A 48 -4.83 8.08 14.93
C ALA A 48 -5.05 7.43 13.56
N LEU A 49 -5.38 6.13 13.53
CA LEU A 49 -5.64 5.38 12.30
C LEU A 49 -7.07 5.54 11.78
N ARG A 50 -8.01 6.03 12.60
CA ARG A 50 -9.44 6.17 12.26
C ARG A 50 -9.70 6.84 10.91
N PRO A 51 -9.01 7.92 10.51
CA PRO A 51 -9.25 8.57 9.21
C PRO A 51 -8.99 7.67 8.00
N LEU A 52 -8.17 6.63 8.16
CA LEU A 52 -7.78 5.71 7.09
C LEU A 52 -8.64 4.44 7.03
N TYR A 53 -9.66 4.33 7.90
CA TYR A 53 -10.58 3.20 7.86
C TYR A 53 -11.53 3.32 6.67
N VAL A 54 -11.61 2.24 5.88
CA VAL A 54 -12.53 2.11 4.75
C VAL A 54 -13.36 0.84 4.93
N MET A 55 -14.61 0.91 4.48
CA MET A 55 -15.53 -0.22 4.39
C MET A 55 -16.03 -0.38 2.97
N ASP A 56 -15.63 -1.48 2.34
CA ASP A 56 -16.20 -1.92 1.07
C ASP A 56 -17.35 -2.88 1.30
N GLN A 57 -18.44 -2.67 0.56
CA GLN A 57 -19.68 -3.41 0.73
C GLN A 57 -20.02 -4.24 -0.51
N ASN A 58 -20.79 -5.31 -0.33
CA ASN A 58 -21.31 -6.15 -1.41
C ASN A 58 -20.23 -6.74 -2.35
N ILE A 59 -19.04 -7.02 -1.81
CA ILE A 59 -17.90 -7.54 -2.58
C ILE A 59 -18.18 -9.00 -2.97
N LEU A 60 -17.94 -9.35 -4.24
CA LEU A 60 -18.02 -10.74 -4.69
C LEU A 60 -16.71 -11.49 -4.39
N PRO A 61 -16.77 -12.82 -4.22
CA PRO A 61 -15.58 -13.68 -4.23
C PRO A 61 -14.67 -13.39 -5.43
N GLY A 62 -13.38 -13.17 -5.19
CA GLY A 62 -12.40 -12.94 -6.26
C GLY A 62 -12.45 -11.55 -6.90
N ASN A 63 -13.24 -10.62 -6.37
CA ASN A 63 -13.25 -9.24 -6.85
C ASN A 63 -12.12 -8.39 -6.24
N VAL A 64 -11.73 -7.40 -7.03
CA VAL A 64 -10.91 -6.26 -6.64
C VAL A 64 -11.72 -5.36 -5.68
N ILE A 65 -11.14 -5.06 -4.53
CA ILE A 65 -11.59 -4.01 -3.58
C ILE A 65 -11.61 -2.66 -4.32
N ARG A 66 -12.46 -1.69 -3.98
CA ARG A 66 -12.52 -0.36 -4.63
C ARG A 66 -12.91 0.71 -3.63
N GLU A 67 -12.17 1.81 -3.56
CA GLU A 67 -12.51 2.90 -2.65
C GLU A 67 -13.76 3.63 -3.15
N ILE A 68 -14.76 3.80 -2.28
CA ILE A 68 -15.93 4.63 -2.54
C ILE A 68 -15.72 5.95 -1.81
N ASP A 69 -15.69 7.06 -2.55
CA ASP A 69 -15.75 8.37 -1.94
C ASP A 69 -17.12 8.55 -1.27
N ILE A 70 -17.13 8.66 0.05
CA ILE A 70 -18.35 8.71 0.86
C ILE A 70 -19.15 9.99 0.56
N ASN A 71 -18.49 11.07 0.15
CA ASN A 71 -19.12 12.35 -0.12
C ASN A 71 -19.77 12.40 -1.50
N THR A 72 -19.18 11.71 -2.49
CA THR A 72 -19.63 11.76 -3.89
C THR A 72 -20.27 10.46 -4.37
N GLY A 73 -20.12 9.36 -3.64
CA GLY A 73 -20.51 8.01 -4.05
C GLY A 73 -19.69 7.45 -5.21
N ILE A 74 -18.69 8.18 -5.70
CA ILE A 74 -17.88 7.79 -6.85
C ILE A 74 -16.94 6.66 -6.42
N VAL A 75 -16.94 5.60 -7.22
CA VAL A 75 -16.02 4.48 -7.05
C VAL A 75 -14.70 4.85 -7.70
N ASN A 76 -13.69 5.15 -6.89
CA ASN A 76 -12.35 5.49 -7.33
C ASN A 76 -11.47 4.23 -7.40
N PRO A 77 -10.46 4.21 -8.30
CA PRO A 77 -9.39 3.22 -8.20
C PRO A 77 -8.78 3.26 -6.78
N VAL A 78 -8.50 2.09 -6.24
CA VAL A 78 -8.19 1.83 -4.82
C VAL A 78 -6.97 2.60 -4.34
N GLY A 79 -7.08 3.32 -3.21
CA GLY A 79 -5.94 3.43 -2.31
C GLY A 79 -5.61 2.04 -1.77
N ARG A 80 -4.41 1.49 -2.08
CA ARG A 80 -3.99 0.09 -1.79
C ARG A 80 -4.48 -0.39 -0.40
N VAL A 81 -4.79 -1.68 -0.24
CA VAL A 81 -5.08 -2.24 1.11
C VAL A 81 -3.78 -2.31 1.90
N MET A 82 -3.70 -1.60 3.03
CA MET A 82 -2.53 -1.60 3.88
C MET A 82 -2.63 -2.69 4.94
N PHE A 83 -3.69 -2.67 5.75
CA PHE A 83 -3.92 -3.65 6.80
C PHE A 83 -5.37 -4.14 6.80
N PRO A 84 -5.61 -5.45 6.56
CA PRO A 84 -6.94 -6.05 6.71
C PRO A 84 -7.36 -6.00 8.19
N ARG A 85 -8.61 -5.63 8.47
CA ARG A 85 -9.14 -5.60 9.84
C ARG A 85 -10.23 -6.64 10.06
N PHE A 86 -11.29 -6.54 9.27
CA PHE A 86 -12.49 -7.34 9.49
C PHE A 86 -13.15 -7.69 8.17
N CYS A 87 -13.60 -8.92 8.04
CA CYS A 87 -14.37 -9.36 6.89
C CYS A 87 -15.60 -10.10 7.39
N GLU A 88 -16.76 -9.69 6.89
CA GLU A 88 -18.03 -10.34 7.14
C GLU A 88 -18.53 -10.92 5.83
N PHE A 89 -18.95 -12.17 5.89
CA PHE A 89 -19.56 -12.87 4.78
C PHE A 89 -21.04 -13.07 5.04
N TYR A 90 -21.87 -12.90 4.02
CA TYR A 90 -23.32 -13.06 4.14
C TYR A 90 -23.91 -13.53 2.80
N LEU A 91 -25.14 -14.04 2.87
CA LEU A 91 -25.89 -14.43 1.69
C LEU A 91 -26.87 -13.32 1.32
N VAL A 92 -27.14 -13.15 0.03
CA VAL A 92 -28.20 -12.31 -0.50
C VAL A 92 -29.32 -13.15 -1.10
N ASN A 93 -30.51 -12.56 -1.23
CA ASN A 93 -31.64 -13.21 -1.87
C ASN A 93 -31.31 -13.46 -3.36
N PRO A 94 -31.41 -14.70 -3.88
CA PRO A 94 -31.15 -15.01 -5.29
C PRO A 94 -32.01 -14.19 -6.27
N ASN A 95 -33.24 -13.85 -5.87
CA ASN A 95 -34.18 -13.08 -6.69
C ASN A 95 -34.05 -11.56 -6.50
N ASN A 96 -33.32 -11.12 -5.47
CA ASN A 96 -33.04 -9.70 -5.22
C ASN A 96 -31.67 -9.55 -4.53
N PRO A 97 -30.57 -9.42 -5.31
CA PRO A 97 -29.21 -9.46 -4.77
C PRO A 97 -28.83 -8.27 -3.88
N ASN A 98 -29.70 -7.27 -3.77
CA ASN A 98 -29.50 -6.11 -2.89
C ASN A 98 -29.98 -6.38 -1.45
N VAL A 99 -30.69 -7.48 -1.22
CA VAL A 99 -31.26 -7.83 0.08
C VAL A 99 -30.46 -8.96 0.71
N ALA A 100 -29.78 -8.67 1.82
CA ALA A 100 -29.11 -9.68 2.64
C ALA A 100 -30.14 -10.61 3.32
N LEU A 101 -29.85 -11.90 3.35
CA LEU A 101 -30.63 -12.88 4.08
C LEU A 101 -30.31 -12.77 5.59
N PRO A 102 -31.33 -12.68 6.46
CA PRO A 102 -31.10 -12.55 7.89
C PRO A 102 -30.39 -13.79 8.46
N ASN A 103 -29.58 -13.60 9.49
CA ASN A 103 -28.84 -14.66 10.20
C ASN A 103 -27.87 -15.48 9.33
N THR A 104 -27.41 -14.93 8.20
CA THR A 104 -26.41 -15.58 7.33
C THR A 104 -25.00 -15.05 7.50
N ASN A 105 -24.82 -14.08 8.41
CA ASN A 105 -23.57 -13.37 8.59
C ASN A 105 -22.55 -14.22 9.34
N ILE A 106 -21.34 -14.32 8.79
CA ILE A 106 -20.22 -15.04 9.37
C ILE A 106 -19.00 -14.12 9.36
N ILE A 107 -18.40 -13.95 10.54
CA ILE A 107 -17.14 -13.22 10.68
C ILE A 107 -16.00 -14.12 10.24
N ALA A 108 -15.19 -13.63 9.30
CA ALA A 108 -14.04 -14.34 8.78
C ALA A 108 -12.74 -13.86 9.41
N LYS A 109 -11.84 -14.82 9.65
CA LYS A 109 -10.49 -14.56 10.16
C LYS A 109 -9.51 -14.36 9.01
N TYR A 110 -8.72 -13.29 9.08
CA TYR A 110 -7.65 -13.06 8.11
C TYR A 110 -6.55 -14.11 8.25
N VAL A 111 -6.09 -14.63 7.11
CA VAL A 111 -4.94 -15.52 7.03
C VAL A 111 -4.01 -15.03 5.92
N PRO A 112 -2.69 -14.95 6.17
CA PRO A 112 -1.70 -14.65 5.13
C PRO A 112 -1.81 -15.59 3.92
N PRO A 113 -1.53 -15.12 2.68
CA PRO A 113 -1.72 -15.90 1.46
C PRO A 113 -1.06 -17.28 1.49
N ASP A 114 0.18 -17.38 1.98
CA ASP A 114 0.95 -18.63 2.08
C ASP A 114 0.26 -19.67 2.98
N LYS A 115 -0.28 -19.25 4.12
CA LYS A 115 -1.03 -20.11 5.05
C LYS A 115 -2.42 -20.41 4.50
N TYR A 116 -3.01 -19.44 3.82
CA TYR A 116 -4.35 -19.54 3.28
C TYR A 116 -4.46 -20.64 2.22
N PHE A 117 -3.54 -20.67 1.24
CA PHE A 117 -3.52 -21.72 0.23
C PHE A 117 -3.30 -23.11 0.82
N ARG A 118 -2.62 -23.22 1.97
CA ARG A 118 -2.49 -24.49 2.71
C ARG A 118 -3.78 -24.90 3.41
N LEU A 119 -4.57 -23.95 3.90
CA LEU A 119 -5.87 -24.22 4.50
C LEU A 119 -6.89 -24.70 3.46
N GLN A 120 -6.82 -24.19 2.23
CA GLN A 120 -7.75 -24.53 1.14
C GLN A 120 -7.88 -26.04 0.90
N PHE A 121 -6.78 -26.78 1.08
CA PHE A 121 -6.76 -28.24 0.87
C PHE A 121 -7.17 -29.06 2.10
N ASN A 122 -7.15 -28.49 3.31
CA ASN A 122 -7.28 -29.23 4.57
C ASN A 122 -8.60 -28.99 5.32
N PHE A 123 -9.43 -28.07 4.87
CA PHE A 123 -10.75 -27.84 5.44
C PHE A 123 -11.81 -28.04 4.36
N VAL A 124 -12.60 -29.10 4.42
CA VAL A 124 -13.80 -29.16 3.57
C VAL A 124 -14.86 -28.31 4.26
N PHE A 125 -15.01 -27.06 3.86
CA PHE A 125 -16.29 -26.39 4.05
C PHE A 125 -17.29 -27.21 3.24
N GLN A 126 -18.24 -27.85 3.92
CA GLN A 126 -19.35 -28.52 3.25
C GLN A 126 -20.55 -27.57 3.26
N PRO A 127 -20.79 -26.76 2.22
CA PRO A 127 -22.11 -26.21 1.96
C PRO A 127 -22.68 -26.92 0.73
N PHE A 128 -22.61 -28.24 0.70
CA PHE A 128 -23.20 -29.03 -0.39
C PHE A 128 -23.89 -30.24 0.20
N ASP A 129 -25.01 -29.96 0.85
CA ASP A 129 -26.15 -30.84 0.69
C ASP A 129 -26.95 -30.33 -0.52
N PRO A 130 -27.12 -31.09 -1.62
CA PRO A 130 -27.99 -30.72 -2.74
C PRO A 130 -29.45 -30.47 -2.34
N PHE A 131 -29.85 -30.86 -1.11
CA PHE A 131 -31.16 -30.62 -0.52
C PHE A 131 -31.22 -29.36 0.36
N TRP A 132 -30.29 -28.41 0.17
CA TRP A 132 -30.14 -27.22 1.01
C TRP A 132 -31.42 -26.36 1.03
N ASN A 133 -32.14 -26.45 2.16
CA ASN A 133 -33.25 -25.59 2.50
C ASN A 133 -32.71 -24.44 3.38
N PRO A 134 -32.80 -23.16 2.95
CA PRO A 134 -32.26 -22.02 3.69
C PRO A 134 -32.82 -21.87 5.12
N LEU A 135 -33.89 -22.58 5.47
CA LEU A 135 -34.52 -22.57 6.80
C LEU A 135 -34.02 -23.68 7.75
N GLN A 136 -33.18 -24.60 7.29
CA GLN A 136 -32.62 -25.67 8.12
C GLN A 136 -31.10 -25.57 8.16
N ILE A 137 -30.60 -24.66 9.01
CA ILE A 137 -29.18 -24.50 9.30
C ILE A 137 -28.69 -25.74 10.06
N ARG A 138 -28.16 -26.75 9.36
CA ARG A 138 -27.33 -27.79 9.97
C ARG A 138 -25.88 -27.51 9.63
N ALA A 139 -25.16 -27.07 10.66
CA ALA A 139 -23.72 -26.76 10.69
C ALA A 139 -23.29 -25.56 9.81
N MET A 140 -23.44 -24.34 10.36
CA MET A 140 -22.53 -23.27 9.98
C MET A 140 -21.09 -23.72 10.27
N PRO A 141 -20.12 -23.44 9.37
CA PRO A 141 -18.69 -23.67 9.66
C PRO A 141 -18.31 -23.00 10.98
N ARG A 142 -17.51 -23.68 11.81
CA ARG A 142 -17.04 -23.10 13.07
C ARG A 142 -16.08 -21.91 12.87
N MET A 143 -15.48 -21.76 11.68
CA MET A 143 -14.60 -20.64 11.31
C MET A 143 -14.63 -20.41 9.79
N ALA A 144 -14.73 -19.15 9.35
CA ALA A 144 -14.47 -18.74 7.97
C ALA A 144 -13.10 -18.05 7.88
N TYR A 145 -12.42 -18.17 6.74
CA TYR A 145 -11.14 -17.53 6.50
C TYR A 145 -11.16 -16.74 5.20
N TYR A 146 -10.39 -15.66 5.17
CA TYR A 146 -10.16 -14.88 3.97
C TYR A 146 -8.68 -14.53 3.85
N THR A 147 -8.23 -14.28 2.63
CA THR A 147 -6.92 -13.68 2.37
C THR A 147 -7.03 -12.56 1.36
N VAL A 148 -6.02 -11.71 1.32
CA VAL A 148 -5.91 -10.61 0.36
C VAL A 148 -4.68 -10.88 -0.49
N VAL A 149 -4.86 -10.93 -1.82
CA VAL A 149 -3.77 -11.15 -2.77
C VAL A 149 -3.61 -9.91 -3.63
N LYS A 150 -2.36 -9.47 -3.81
CA LYS A 150 -2.08 -8.40 -4.76
C LYS A 150 -2.30 -8.92 -6.18
N SER A 151 -3.17 -8.26 -6.94
CA SER A 151 -3.39 -8.60 -8.35
C SER A 151 -2.08 -8.45 -9.14
N ALA A 152 -1.82 -9.40 -10.05
CA ALA A 152 -0.65 -9.39 -10.93
C ALA A 152 -0.79 -8.44 -12.14
N THR A 153 -1.84 -7.62 -12.18
CA THR A 153 -2.12 -6.69 -13.29
C THR A 153 -1.14 -5.52 -13.31
N ASN A 154 -0.82 -5.02 -14.51
CA ASN A 154 0.07 -3.86 -14.75
C ASN A 154 -0.41 -2.52 -14.14
N ASN A 155 -1.62 -2.49 -13.54
CA ASN A 155 -2.07 -1.35 -12.75
C ASN A 155 -1.95 -1.66 -11.24
N PRO A 156 -0.86 -1.20 -10.59
CA PRO A 156 -0.60 -1.46 -9.18
C PRO A 156 -1.48 -0.61 -8.23
N GLU A 157 -2.36 0.23 -8.76
CA GLU A 157 -3.31 1.05 -7.99
C GLU A 157 -4.66 0.36 -7.80
N THR A 158 -4.97 -0.74 -8.49
CA THR A 158 -6.26 -1.45 -8.35
C THR A 158 -6.11 -2.83 -7.73
N SER A 159 -4.97 -3.16 -7.15
CA SER A 159 -4.54 -4.56 -7.06
C SER A 159 -4.60 -5.14 -5.65
N SER A 160 -5.80 -5.35 -5.10
CA SER A 160 -6.03 -6.21 -3.92
C SER A 160 -7.33 -6.99 -4.07
N LEU A 161 -7.21 -8.30 -4.21
CA LEU A 161 -8.32 -9.24 -4.37
C LEU A 161 -8.64 -9.89 -3.03
N ILE A 162 -9.92 -9.99 -2.68
CA ILE A 162 -10.37 -10.80 -1.54
C ILE A 162 -10.62 -12.21 -2.04
N TYR A 163 -9.88 -13.17 -1.47
CA TYR A 163 -10.08 -14.58 -1.76
C TYR A 163 -10.77 -15.26 -0.58
N PRO A 164 -12.05 -15.67 -0.73
CA PRO A 164 -12.75 -16.50 0.22
C PRO A 164 -12.49 -17.99 -0.05
N PHE A 165 -12.68 -18.79 1.00
CA PHE A 165 -12.17 -20.18 1.10
C PHE A 165 -12.67 -21.12 -0.01
N ALA A 166 -13.80 -20.77 -0.60
CA ALA A 166 -14.26 -21.29 -1.88
C ALA A 166 -14.92 -20.14 -2.66
N PRO A 167 -14.96 -20.17 -4.00
CA PRO A 167 -15.95 -19.41 -4.75
C PRO A 167 -17.34 -19.97 -4.40
N ILE A 168 -17.90 -19.44 -3.30
CA ILE A 168 -19.22 -19.81 -2.81
C ILE A 168 -20.24 -19.27 -3.81
N ALA A 169 -21.35 -20.00 -3.94
CA ALA A 169 -22.53 -19.74 -4.74
C ALA A 169 -22.80 -18.25 -5.09
N PRO A 170 -23.42 -17.96 -6.25
CA PRO A 170 -23.59 -16.60 -6.80
C PRO A 170 -24.30 -15.59 -5.87
N ASN A 171 -24.94 -16.06 -4.81
CA ASN A 171 -25.58 -15.28 -3.76
C ASN A 171 -24.68 -14.90 -2.57
N TYR A 172 -23.39 -15.22 -2.60
CA TYR A 172 -22.45 -14.83 -1.55
C TYR A 172 -21.95 -13.41 -1.73
N ARG A 173 -21.87 -12.65 -0.63
CA ARG A 173 -21.31 -11.30 -0.60
C ARG A 173 -20.40 -11.15 0.62
N ALA A 174 -19.47 -10.20 0.51
CA ALA A 174 -18.58 -9.83 1.58
C ALA A 174 -18.65 -8.33 1.88
N ARG A 175 -18.49 -7.98 3.14
CA ARG A 175 -18.11 -6.64 3.60
C ARG A 175 -16.69 -6.72 4.11
N PHE A 176 -15.88 -5.75 3.73
CA PHE A 176 -14.47 -5.74 4.09
C PHE A 176 -14.06 -4.40 4.66
N TYR A 177 -13.52 -4.45 5.87
CA TYR A 177 -13.02 -3.32 6.62
C TYR A 177 -11.52 -3.42 6.71
N TYR A 178 -10.85 -2.34 6.36
CA TYR A 178 -9.40 -2.30 6.29
C TYR A 178 -8.89 -0.87 6.51
N ILE A 179 -7.60 -0.79 6.83
CA ILE A 179 -6.84 0.46 6.77
C ILE A 179 -6.26 0.54 5.36
N ARG A 180 -6.61 1.60 4.64
CA ARG A 180 -6.01 1.89 3.33
C ARG A 180 -4.65 2.58 3.47
N TYR A 181 -3.87 2.56 2.40
CA TYR A 181 -2.76 3.50 2.30
C TYR A 181 -3.33 4.93 2.30
N PRO A 182 -2.62 5.89 2.92
CA PRO A 182 -2.89 7.31 2.73
C PRO A 182 -2.90 7.65 1.24
N ARG A 183 -3.77 8.56 0.83
CA ARG A 183 -3.76 9.11 -0.53
C ARG A 183 -2.49 9.93 -0.71
N ASN A 184 -2.07 10.03 -1.97
CA ASN A 184 -0.94 10.87 -2.31
C ASN A 184 -1.22 12.31 -1.85
N PHE A 185 -0.22 12.96 -1.29
CA PHE A 185 -0.32 14.31 -0.74
C PHE A 185 -0.84 15.33 -1.77
N ALA A 186 -0.42 15.17 -3.03
CA ALA A 186 -0.92 15.88 -4.20
C ALA A 186 -0.70 15.02 -5.45
N THR A 187 -1.35 15.40 -6.57
CA THR A 187 -1.18 14.69 -7.84
C THR A 187 0.09 15.08 -8.60
N GLY A 188 0.68 16.22 -8.28
CA GLY A 188 1.88 16.73 -8.93
C GLY A 188 2.02 18.24 -8.78
N PHE A 189 2.84 18.84 -9.63
CA PHE A 189 3.00 20.29 -9.76
C PHE A 189 2.56 20.73 -11.15
N ASP A 190 1.95 21.92 -11.24
CA ASP A 190 1.69 22.59 -12.52
C ASP A 190 2.97 23.24 -13.08
N ASN A 191 2.90 23.79 -14.28
CA ASN A 191 4.04 24.47 -14.92
C ASN A 191 4.54 25.71 -14.17
N ASN A 192 3.75 26.23 -13.22
CA ASN A 192 4.08 27.38 -12.39
C ASN A 192 4.62 26.97 -11.01
N GLY A 193 4.74 25.66 -10.74
CA GLY A 193 5.18 25.12 -9.45
C GLY A 193 4.08 25.05 -8.38
N ASN A 194 2.81 25.24 -8.71
CA ASN A 194 1.71 25.08 -7.77
C ASN A 194 1.30 23.62 -7.65
N LEU A 195 0.83 23.22 -6.45
CA LEU A 195 0.29 21.89 -6.22
C LEU A 195 -0.98 21.64 -7.04
N LEU A 196 -0.99 20.53 -7.78
CA LEU A 196 -2.17 20.03 -8.47
C LEU A 196 -2.99 19.13 -7.54
N ASN A 197 -4.25 19.49 -7.32
CA ASN A 197 -5.19 18.77 -6.45
C ASN A 197 -4.58 18.42 -5.08
N PRO A 198 -4.20 19.42 -4.27
CA PRO A 198 -3.64 19.17 -2.95
C PRO A 198 -4.68 18.48 -2.07
N ILE A 199 -4.35 17.27 -1.61
CA ILE A 199 -5.16 16.51 -0.64
C ILE A 199 -4.67 16.83 0.77
N GLY A 200 -3.35 16.98 0.94
CA GLY A 200 -2.72 17.19 2.23
C GLY A 200 -2.40 15.87 2.96
N LEU A 201 -2.10 15.97 4.25
CA LEU A 201 -1.85 14.82 5.11
C LEU A 201 -3.17 14.29 5.68
N GLU A 202 -3.44 12.99 5.48
CA GLU A 202 -4.66 12.33 5.95
C GLU A 202 -4.54 11.70 7.34
N ILE A 203 -3.36 11.82 7.95
CA ILE A 203 -3.15 11.44 9.36
C ILE A 203 -3.48 12.61 10.29
N ASP A 204 -3.73 12.30 11.57
CA ASP A 204 -4.01 13.33 12.58
C ASP A 204 -2.89 14.37 12.66
N SER A 205 -3.30 15.63 12.78
CA SER A 205 -2.47 16.84 12.89
C SER A 205 -1.33 16.73 13.91
N ILE A 206 -1.52 15.97 14.99
CA ILE A 206 -0.50 15.74 16.02
C ILE A 206 0.76 15.07 15.44
N TYR A 207 0.61 14.29 14.37
CA TYR A 207 1.70 13.56 13.71
C TYR A 207 2.23 14.28 12.45
N HIS A 208 1.72 15.46 12.10
CA HIS A 208 2.23 16.23 10.96
C HIS A 208 3.72 16.58 11.13
N PRO A 209 4.22 16.98 12.31
CA PRO A 209 5.66 17.21 12.52
C PRO A 209 6.52 15.98 12.26
N ASP A 210 6.03 14.79 12.62
CA ASP A 210 6.77 13.53 12.39
C ASP A 210 6.90 13.24 10.89
N VAL A 211 5.83 13.46 10.12
CA VAL A 211 5.88 13.29 8.65
C VAL A 211 6.83 14.29 8.03
N ILE A 212 6.78 15.55 8.45
CA ILE A 212 7.66 16.62 7.96
C ILE A 212 9.12 16.27 8.22
N GLY A 213 9.47 15.89 9.45
CA GLY A 213 10.84 15.51 9.82
C GLY A 213 11.34 14.30 9.04
N LEU A 214 10.51 13.25 8.94
CA LEU A 214 10.85 12.04 8.17
C LEU A 214 11.00 12.32 6.67
N ALA A 215 10.16 13.19 6.10
CA ALA A 215 10.27 13.56 4.69
C ALA A 215 11.58 14.31 4.40
N ALA A 216 11.95 15.26 5.26
CA ALA A 216 13.22 15.97 5.18
C ALA A 216 14.42 15.00 5.33
N GLU A 217 14.36 14.07 6.27
CA GLU A 217 15.39 13.03 6.44
C GLU A 217 15.53 12.13 5.20
N ILE A 218 14.40 11.70 4.61
CA ILE A 218 14.41 10.90 3.38
C ILE A 218 15.11 11.68 2.25
N LEU A 219 14.79 12.96 2.06
CA LEU A 219 15.39 13.80 1.03
C LEU A 219 16.89 14.01 1.28
N ASN A 220 17.29 14.30 2.52
CA ASN A 220 18.70 14.48 2.88
C ASN A 220 19.51 13.17 2.74
N SER A 221 18.91 12.00 3.03
CA SER A 221 19.59 10.70 2.92
C SER A 221 19.81 10.22 1.48
N GLN A 222 18.93 10.61 0.54
CA GLN A 222 19.17 10.37 -0.89
C GLN A 222 20.46 11.05 -1.36
N ASP A 223 20.73 12.26 -0.86
CA ASP A 223 21.92 13.04 -1.19
C ASP A 223 23.21 12.38 -0.66
N VAL A 224 23.22 11.85 0.57
CA VAL A 224 24.42 11.14 1.09
C VAL A 224 24.79 9.95 0.18
N GLN A 225 23.80 9.25 -0.37
CA GLN A 225 24.05 8.15 -1.31
C GLN A 225 24.51 8.64 -2.68
N GLU A 226 24.10 9.83 -3.13
CA GLU A 226 24.60 10.46 -4.36
C GLU A 226 26.00 11.04 -4.20
N ILE A 227 26.32 11.69 -3.07
CA ILE A 227 27.67 12.14 -2.72
C ILE A 227 28.61 10.94 -2.65
N GLN A 228 28.21 9.83 -2.01
CA GLN A 228 29.01 8.60 -1.99
C GLN A 228 29.19 8.00 -3.39
N ARG A 229 28.18 8.08 -4.28
CA ARG A 229 28.37 7.70 -5.70
C ARG A 229 29.31 8.66 -6.43
N GLY A 230 29.19 9.96 -6.20
CA GLY A 230 30.06 10.99 -6.77
C GLY A 230 31.51 10.86 -6.30
N GLU A 231 31.73 10.51 -5.02
CA GLU A 231 33.06 10.19 -4.47
C GLU A 231 33.62 8.90 -5.05
N ILE A 232 32.80 7.84 -5.21
CA ILE A 232 33.25 6.63 -5.92
C ILE A 232 33.64 6.97 -7.36
N PHE A 233 32.87 7.79 -8.08
CA PHE A 233 33.21 8.20 -9.45
C PHE A 233 34.43 9.15 -9.51
N ASN A 234 34.60 10.05 -8.54
CA ASN A 234 35.75 10.95 -8.46
C ASN A 234 37.03 10.23 -8.02
N VAL A 235 36.94 9.15 -7.25
CA VAL A 235 38.11 8.28 -6.98
C VAL A 235 38.54 7.50 -8.23
N TYR A 236 37.62 7.20 -9.15
CA TYR A 236 37.97 6.59 -10.45
C TYR A 236 38.36 7.59 -11.55
N GLN A 237 38.05 8.89 -11.41
CA GLN A 237 38.46 9.93 -12.36
C GLN A 237 39.60 10.84 -11.87
N GLY A 238 39.90 10.84 -10.57
CA GLY A 238 40.93 11.68 -9.95
C GLY A 238 42.34 11.10 -9.96
N ASP A 239 42.49 9.77 -10.03
CA ASP A 239 43.81 9.11 -10.01
C ASP A 239 43.96 8.14 -11.17
N ALA A 240 44.14 8.68 -12.39
CA ALA A 240 45.01 8.12 -13.43
C ALA A 240 44.88 8.90 -14.74
N LYS A 241 45.85 9.78 -15.02
CA LYS A 241 46.39 9.87 -16.40
C LYS A 241 47.30 8.66 -16.69
N LEU A 242 46.80 7.46 -16.39
CA LEU A 242 47.35 6.19 -16.83
C LEU A 242 46.27 5.56 -17.69
N THR A 243 46.47 5.68 -18.99
CA THR A 243 45.56 5.04 -19.94
C THR A 243 45.74 3.53 -19.83
N LEU A 244 44.72 2.75 -20.20
CA LEU A 244 44.75 1.29 -20.20
C LEU A 244 45.93 0.72 -21.02
N LYS A 245 46.46 1.53 -21.96
CA LYS A 245 47.68 1.28 -22.73
C LYS A 245 48.95 1.32 -21.87
N ASP A 246 49.03 2.20 -20.88
CA ASP A 246 50.18 2.35 -19.98
C ASP A 246 50.27 1.21 -18.97
N VAL A 247 49.12 0.70 -18.51
CA VAL A 247 49.02 -0.50 -17.66
C VAL A 247 49.41 -1.76 -18.45
N LEU A 248 48.96 -1.88 -19.70
CA LEU A 248 49.34 -3.01 -20.57
C LEU A 248 50.84 -3.01 -20.92
N ASN A 249 51.43 -1.84 -21.13
CA ASN A 249 52.86 -1.72 -21.42
C ASN A 249 53.74 -2.05 -20.21
N THR A 250 53.34 -1.67 -19.00
CA THR A 250 54.09 -2.01 -17.77
C THR A 250 54.08 -3.51 -17.48
N TYR A 251 52.95 -4.19 -17.68
CA TYR A 251 52.88 -5.65 -17.56
C TYR A 251 53.66 -6.38 -18.67
N LEU A 252 53.72 -5.82 -19.88
CA LEU A 252 54.52 -6.38 -20.99
C LEU A 252 56.03 -6.24 -20.77
N GLU A 253 56.50 -5.14 -20.15
CA GLU A 253 57.92 -5.00 -19.81
C GLU A 253 58.34 -5.93 -18.68
N ASP A 254 57.50 -6.12 -17.66
CA ASP A 254 57.78 -7.07 -16.57
C ASP A 254 57.77 -8.53 -17.03
N LEU A 255 56.94 -8.88 -18.03
CA LEU A 255 56.94 -10.20 -18.66
C LEU A 255 58.15 -10.46 -19.56
N LYS A 256 58.78 -9.42 -20.11
CA LYS A 256 60.03 -9.54 -20.89
C LYS A 256 61.29 -9.61 -20.04
N ARG A 257 61.20 -9.21 -18.77
CA ARG A 257 62.31 -9.24 -17.79
C ARG A 257 62.39 -10.57 -17.01
N ARG A 258 61.44 -11.47 -17.20
CA ARG A 258 61.45 -12.86 -16.70
C ARG A 258 61.74 -13.82 -17.85
#